data_AF-A0A6H5JDL8-F1
#
_entry.id   AF-A0A6H5JDL8-F1
#
_cell.length_a   1.000
_cell.length_b   1.000
_cell.length_c   1.000
_cell.angle_alpha   90.00
_cell.angle_beta   90.00
_cell.angle_gamma   90.00
#
_symmetry.space_group_name_H-M   'P 1'
#
loop_
_entity.id
_entity.type
_entity.pdbx_description
1 polymer ?
#
loop_
_entity_poly.entity_id
_entity_poly.type
_entity_poly.pdbx_seq_one_letter_code
_entity_poly.pdbx_strand_id
1 'polypeptide(L)'
;MGISGKEGRQAVNNSDFAIAQFRFLKRLMLVHGHWDYRRVCKVILYSFYKNFVLTFCLFYFCFYTGFSGQSLFESLVYSGFNFFLAMPILLIGIFDKDVGNQTATECHKLYAVGRAGMDLNLRTMTKWVCQAILDSLTIFFLPLAAYRDASTVWAERGYGDGLYVFGTTVYAGLIMAMMMKVFNMTNTWNYQSWFFWWGSIALFFSFISLYSLLVSYAYDFYNVAIQLMSRCAFWLIIIQVPCVTWSLDTLIKMLEHNFRPTVGHHAREFDRGFTSDTGQQRLKEFKDRARAEELSPTPGSYTDVQEISGPKRDVTNHKWKMGPETLRALSEGMNPGELASMGITEGITEGSDAVPNRSSFAFDHVTAAFGPGASTTQEELRNLVAEVSMDADGCCRGSAVA
;
A
#
# COMPACT_ATOMS: atom_id res chain seq x y z
N MET A 1 9.85 -9.43 11.08
CA MET A 1 10.63 -8.30 11.68
C MET A 1 11.74 -8.88 12.54
N GLY A 2 13.01 -8.71 12.15
CA GLY A 2 14.17 -9.18 12.92
C GLY A 2 14.87 -8.02 13.64
N ILE A 3 15.32 -8.24 14.87
CA ILE A 3 16.08 -7.25 15.64
C ILE A 3 17.58 -7.55 15.49
N SER A 4 18.34 -6.63 14.89
CA SER A 4 19.77 -6.77 14.69
C SER A 4 20.55 -6.49 15.98
N GLY A 5 20.89 -7.55 16.70
CA GLY A 5 21.78 -7.53 17.85
C GLY A 5 23.25 -7.82 17.52
N LYS A 6 24.10 -7.82 18.56
CA LYS A 6 25.48 -8.34 18.49
C LYS A 6 25.53 -9.88 18.57
N GLU A 7 24.45 -10.51 19.00
CA GLU A 7 24.26 -11.96 19.03
C GLU A 7 23.47 -12.41 17.79
N GLY A 8 23.54 -13.72 17.47
CA GLY A 8 23.07 -14.39 16.25
C GLY A 8 22.12 -13.64 15.30
N ARG A 9 22.50 -13.53 14.02
CA ARG A 9 21.75 -12.82 12.96
C ARG A 9 20.69 -13.67 12.22
N GLN A 10 20.46 -14.91 12.65
CA GLN A 10 19.56 -15.84 11.94
C GLN A 10 18.13 -15.28 11.83
N ALA A 11 17.58 -14.72 12.91
CA ALA A 11 16.24 -14.11 12.90
C ALA A 11 16.13 -12.85 12.04
N VAL A 12 17.26 -12.14 11.82
CA VAL A 12 17.31 -10.96 10.95
C VAL A 12 17.35 -11.38 9.49
N ASN A 13 18.16 -12.39 9.17
CA ASN A 13 18.32 -12.90 7.81
C ASN A 13 17.02 -13.51 7.27
N ASN A 14 16.21 -14.12 8.14
CA ASN A 14 14.92 -14.71 7.78
C ASN A 14 13.73 -13.75 7.93
N SER A 15 13.96 -12.44 7.99
CA SER A 15 12.89 -11.44 8.21
C SER A 15 12.75 -10.44 7.08
N ASP A 16 11.51 -10.02 6.77
CA ASP A 16 11.24 -9.01 5.72
C ASP A 16 11.84 -7.63 6.02
N PHE A 17 11.98 -7.31 7.30
CA PHE A 17 12.52 -6.04 7.79
C PHE A 17 13.47 -6.27 8.95
N ALA A 18 14.67 -5.73 8.84
CA ALA A 18 15.68 -5.69 9.88
C ALA A 18 15.66 -4.33 10.60
N ILE A 19 15.42 -4.33 11.91
CA ILE A 19 15.44 -3.12 12.75
C ILE A 19 16.53 -3.24 13.81
N ALA A 20 17.19 -2.13 14.16
CA ALA A 20 18.25 -2.17 15.18
C ALA A 20 17.70 -2.25 16.63
N GLN A 21 16.55 -1.62 16.90
CA GLN A 21 15.95 -1.52 18.23
C GLN A 21 14.43 -1.53 18.14
N PHE A 22 13.76 -2.09 19.15
CA PHE A 22 12.29 -2.20 19.18
C PHE A 22 11.58 -0.83 19.07
N ARG A 23 12.18 0.26 19.56
CA ARG A 23 11.60 1.62 19.45
C ARG A 23 11.34 2.07 17.99
N PHE A 24 12.09 1.55 17.02
CA PHE A 24 11.90 1.90 15.62
C PHE A 24 10.66 1.25 15.00
N LEU A 25 10.15 0.17 15.61
CA LEU A 25 8.92 -0.51 15.17
C LEU A 25 7.72 0.43 15.18
N LYS A 26 7.61 1.29 16.21
CA LYS A 26 6.51 2.27 16.31
C LYS A 26 6.45 3.17 15.07
N ARG A 27 7.59 3.74 14.64
CA ARG A 27 7.65 4.62 13.48
C ARG A 27 7.52 3.86 12.16
N LEU A 28 8.05 2.65 12.08
CA LEU A 28 7.93 1.82 10.88
C LEU A 28 6.46 1.46 10.61
N MET A 29 5.72 0.98 11.61
CA MET A 29 4.33 0.59 11.42
C MET A 29 3.38 1.79 11.27
N LEU A 30 3.45 2.77 12.18
CA LEU A 30 2.46 3.86 12.20
C LEU A 30 2.64 4.85 11.05
N VAL A 31 3.88 5.13 10.65
CA VAL A 31 4.15 6.12 9.58
C VAL A 31 4.29 5.42 8.24
N HIS A 32 5.27 4.52 8.11
CA HIS A 32 5.55 3.90 6.81
C HIS A 32 4.48 2.91 6.41
N GLY A 33 4.00 2.07 7.35
CA GLY A 33 2.91 1.13 7.07
C GLY A 33 1.60 1.82 6.69
N HIS A 34 1.25 2.94 7.35
CA HIS A 34 0.07 3.73 6.99
C HIS A 34 0.17 4.34 5.59
N TRP A 35 1.32 4.98 5.29
CA TRP A 35 1.54 5.58 3.97
C TRP A 35 1.56 4.53 2.86
N ASP A 36 2.28 3.44 3.06
CA ASP A 36 2.39 2.36 2.09
C ASP A 36 1.02 1.75 1.78
N TYR A 37 0.25 1.39 2.82
CA TYR A 37 -1.11 0.90 2.66
C TYR A 37 -1.96 1.86 1.82
N ARG A 38 -1.98 3.16 2.16
CA ARG A 38 -2.80 4.13 1.42
C ARG A 38 -2.36 4.35 -0.02
N ARG A 39 -1.05 4.38 -0.27
CA ARG A 39 -0.49 4.50 -1.62
C ARG A 39 -0.92 3.32 -2.48
N VAL A 40 -0.71 2.10 -1.98
CA VAL A 40 -1.08 0.86 -2.67
C VAL A 40 -2.58 0.83 -2.92
N CYS A 41 -3.41 1.18 -1.93
CA CYS A 41 -4.87 1.26 -2.09
C CYS A 41 -5.27 2.22 -3.22
N LYS A 42 -4.70 3.44 -3.26
CA LYS A 42 -4.98 4.41 -4.32
C LYS A 42 -4.58 3.90 -5.70
N VAL A 43 -3.39 3.29 -5.82
CA VAL A 43 -2.89 2.73 -7.07
C VAL A 43 -3.80 1.61 -7.59
N ILE A 44 -4.22 0.70 -6.71
CA ILE A 44 -5.12 -0.41 -7.05
C ILE A 44 -6.49 0.13 -7.49
N LEU A 45 -7.11 1.00 -6.70
CA LEU A 45 -8.42 1.57 -6.99
C LEU A 45 -8.42 2.34 -8.32
N TYR A 46 -7.40 3.15 -8.54
CA TYR A 46 -7.26 3.88 -9.79
C TYR A 46 -7.02 2.94 -11.00
N SER A 47 -6.23 1.88 -10.82
CA SER A 47 -5.98 0.90 -11.88
C SER A 47 -7.26 0.19 -12.33
N PHE A 48 -8.15 -0.17 -11.40
CA PHE A 48 -9.46 -0.70 -11.77
C PHE A 48 -10.34 0.38 -12.40
N TYR A 49 -10.43 1.56 -11.78
CA TYR A 49 -11.25 2.66 -12.23
C TYR A 49 -10.95 3.06 -13.68
N LYS A 50 -9.67 3.27 -14.06
CA LYS A 50 -9.30 3.70 -15.41
C LYS A 50 -9.73 2.67 -16.48
N ASN A 51 -9.63 1.37 -16.16
CA ASN A 51 -10.00 0.30 -17.06
C ASN A 51 -11.52 0.17 -17.19
N PHE A 52 -12.27 0.38 -16.11
CA PHE A 52 -13.73 0.47 -16.18
C PHE A 52 -14.17 1.63 -17.07
N VAL A 53 -13.62 2.82 -16.91
CA VAL A 53 -13.98 3.98 -17.75
C VAL A 53 -13.73 3.68 -19.22
N LEU A 54 -12.55 3.15 -19.57
CA LEU A 54 -12.21 2.75 -20.95
C LEU A 54 -13.20 1.73 -21.51
N THR A 55 -13.52 0.70 -20.72
CA THR A 55 -14.44 -0.38 -21.12
C THR A 55 -15.86 0.15 -21.32
N PHE A 56 -16.34 1.02 -20.44
CA PHE A 56 -17.67 1.62 -20.57
C PHE A 56 -17.78 2.54 -21.78
N CYS A 57 -16.73 3.30 -22.12
CA CYS A 57 -16.72 4.10 -23.36
C CYS A 57 -16.91 3.22 -24.61
N LEU A 58 -16.22 2.08 -24.68
CA LEU A 58 -16.39 1.10 -25.77
C LEU A 58 -17.79 0.45 -25.74
N PHE A 59 -18.28 0.12 -24.55
CA PHE A 59 -19.61 -0.44 -24.36
C PHE A 59 -20.72 0.50 -24.88
N TYR A 60 -20.63 1.80 -24.62
CA TYR A 60 -21.58 2.77 -25.16
C TYR A 60 -21.50 2.84 -26.68
N PHE A 61 -20.30 2.80 -27.26
CA PHE A 61 -20.11 2.77 -28.70
C PHE A 61 -20.75 1.54 -29.37
N CYS A 62 -20.70 0.37 -28.74
CA CYS A 62 -21.32 -0.86 -29.26
C CYS A 62 -22.83 -0.71 -29.55
N PHE A 63 -23.57 0.09 -28.77
CA PHE A 63 -24.98 0.35 -29.05
C PHE A 63 -25.19 1.15 -30.34
N TYR A 64 -24.28 2.07 -30.66
CA TYR A 64 -24.34 2.87 -31.89
C TYR A 64 -23.94 2.07 -33.13
N THR A 65 -23.09 1.06 -32.98
CA THR A 65 -22.65 0.20 -34.09
C THR A 65 -23.52 -1.04 -34.29
N GLY A 66 -24.62 -1.19 -33.54
CA GLY A 66 -25.50 -2.35 -33.63
C GLY A 66 -24.80 -3.66 -33.22
N PHE A 67 -23.84 -3.59 -32.29
CA PHE A 67 -23.03 -4.72 -31.82
C PHE A 67 -22.18 -5.41 -32.90
N SER A 68 -21.75 -4.67 -33.94
CA SER A 68 -20.93 -5.22 -35.02
C SER A 68 -19.49 -5.58 -34.63
N GLY A 69 -19.02 -5.19 -33.44
CA GLY A 69 -17.65 -5.41 -32.97
C GLY A 69 -16.63 -4.40 -33.50
N GLN A 70 -17.06 -3.34 -34.19
CA GLN A 70 -16.19 -2.26 -34.64
C GLN A 70 -15.53 -1.56 -33.44
N SER A 71 -14.19 -1.46 -33.44
CA SER A 71 -13.46 -0.70 -32.41
C SER A 71 -13.54 0.79 -32.68
N LEU A 72 -13.80 1.57 -31.61
CA LEU A 72 -13.74 3.03 -31.66
C LEU A 72 -12.29 3.54 -31.76
N PHE A 73 -11.35 2.81 -31.16
CA PHE A 73 -9.95 3.21 -31.07
C PHE A 73 -9.10 2.38 -32.03
N GLU A 74 -8.08 3.01 -32.61
CA GLU A 74 -7.03 2.33 -33.35
C GLU A 74 -6.23 1.42 -32.39
N SER A 75 -5.76 0.28 -32.88
CA SER A 75 -5.19 -0.81 -32.08
C SER A 75 -3.92 -0.42 -31.31
N LEU A 76 -2.99 0.30 -31.94
CA LEU A 76 -1.75 0.76 -31.29
C LEU A 76 -2.05 1.86 -30.27
N VAL A 77 -2.92 2.80 -30.62
CA VAL A 77 -3.36 3.88 -29.72
C VAL A 77 -4.06 3.28 -28.48
N TYR A 78 -4.92 2.28 -28.68
CA TYR A 78 -5.59 1.56 -27.62
C TYR A 78 -4.58 0.84 -26.69
N SER A 79 -3.60 0.13 -27.27
CA SER A 79 -2.54 -0.56 -26.51
C SER A 79 -1.70 0.42 -25.66
N GLY A 80 -1.47 1.64 -26.16
CA GLY A 80 -0.73 2.68 -25.46
C GLY A 80 -1.40 3.22 -24.18
N PHE A 81 -2.69 2.92 -23.92
CA PHE A 81 -3.47 3.49 -22.82
C PHE A 81 -2.80 3.36 -21.46
N ASN A 82 -2.32 2.16 -21.15
CA ASN A 82 -1.65 1.90 -19.88
C ASN A 82 -0.29 2.59 -19.79
N PHE A 83 0.43 2.68 -20.92
CA PHE A 83 1.75 3.28 -20.97
C PHE A 83 1.71 4.78 -20.69
N PHE A 84 0.79 5.52 -21.32
CA PHE A 84 0.64 6.95 -21.06
C PHE A 84 0.29 7.22 -19.59
N LEU A 85 -0.63 6.45 -19.02
CA LEU A 85 -1.11 6.66 -17.65
C LEU A 85 -0.22 6.08 -16.54
N ALA A 86 0.83 5.32 -16.86
CA ALA A 86 1.62 4.59 -15.87
C ALA A 86 2.48 5.50 -14.98
N MET A 87 3.18 6.47 -15.57
CA MET A 87 4.15 7.28 -14.81
C MET A 87 3.50 8.13 -13.70
N PRO A 88 2.39 8.85 -13.95
CA PRO A 88 1.76 9.68 -12.92
C PRO A 88 1.23 8.85 -11.73
N ILE A 89 0.65 7.67 -11.98
CA ILE A 89 0.12 6.83 -10.90
C ILE A 89 1.22 6.18 -10.05
N LEU A 90 2.33 5.77 -10.68
CA LEU A 90 3.47 5.19 -9.96
C LEU A 90 4.06 6.20 -8.97
N LEU A 91 4.12 7.48 -9.34
CA LEU A 91 4.63 8.52 -8.44
C LEU A 91 3.71 8.80 -7.26
N ILE A 92 2.39 8.74 -7.44
CA ILE A 92 1.47 8.75 -6.30
C ILE A 92 1.75 7.53 -5.40
N GLY A 93 1.97 6.36 -6.01
CA GLY A 93 2.32 5.14 -5.30
C GLY A 93 3.60 5.22 -4.47
N ILE A 94 4.57 6.07 -4.84
CA ILE A 94 5.87 6.16 -4.18
C ILE A 94 5.97 7.37 -3.25
N PHE A 95 5.52 8.54 -3.74
CA PHE A 95 5.84 9.83 -3.13
C PHE A 95 4.67 10.49 -2.41
N ASP A 96 3.43 10.04 -2.62
CA ASP A 96 2.26 10.68 -2.00
C ASP A 96 2.27 10.51 -0.49
N LYS A 97 2.04 11.57 0.26
CA LYS A 97 1.89 11.53 1.73
C LYS A 97 0.56 12.15 2.07
N ASP A 98 -0.29 11.40 2.76
CA ASP A 98 -1.60 11.90 3.14
C ASP A 98 -1.55 12.76 4.41
N VAL A 99 -0.70 12.42 5.38
CA VAL A 99 -0.50 13.16 6.64
C VAL A 99 0.99 13.22 7.00
N GLY A 100 1.43 14.29 7.67
CA GLY A 100 2.79 14.49 8.15
C GLY A 100 3.27 13.42 9.14
N ASN A 101 4.60 13.26 9.21
CA ASN A 101 5.28 12.28 10.07
C ASN A 101 4.89 12.38 11.55
N GLN A 102 4.80 13.61 12.06
CA GLN A 102 4.51 13.88 13.48
C GLN A 102 3.06 13.51 13.80
N THR A 103 2.12 14.01 13.00
CA THR A 103 0.69 13.75 13.11
C THR A 103 0.35 12.26 13.01
N ALA A 104 1.00 11.52 12.09
CA ALA A 104 0.82 10.07 11.97
C ALA A 104 1.34 9.29 13.20
N THR A 105 2.38 9.80 13.89
CA THR A 105 2.91 9.18 15.11
C THR A 105 2.07 9.50 16.33
N GLU A 106 1.44 10.68 16.38
CA GLU A 106 0.56 11.11 17.47
C GLU A 106 -0.84 10.48 17.41
N CYS A 107 -1.38 10.29 16.21
CA CYS A 107 -2.75 9.80 16.01
C CYS A 107 -2.75 8.31 15.65
N HIS A 108 -2.62 7.44 16.65
CA HIS A 108 -2.63 5.98 16.45
C HIS A 108 -3.92 5.46 15.78
N LYS A 109 -5.06 6.14 15.99
CA LYS A 109 -6.36 5.77 15.37
C LYS A 109 -6.34 5.86 13.84
N LEU A 110 -5.42 6.62 13.24
CA LEU A 110 -5.26 6.67 11.79
C LEU A 110 -4.84 5.31 11.22
N TYR A 111 -4.02 4.55 11.96
CA TYR A 111 -3.58 3.20 11.58
C TYR A 111 -4.71 2.15 11.67
N ALA A 112 -5.70 2.37 12.55
CA ALA A 112 -6.83 1.46 12.70
C ALA A 112 -7.68 1.35 11.41
N VAL A 113 -7.69 2.40 10.59
CA VAL A 113 -8.38 2.42 9.28
C VAL A 113 -7.80 1.36 8.34
N GLY A 114 -6.48 1.20 8.34
CA GLY A 114 -5.80 0.19 7.53
C GLY A 114 -6.08 -1.23 8.02
N ARG A 115 -6.05 -1.46 9.34
CA ARG A 115 -6.38 -2.78 9.92
C ARG A 115 -7.81 -3.23 9.64
N ALA A 116 -8.76 -2.29 9.62
CA ALA A 116 -10.15 -2.56 9.31
C ALA A 116 -10.43 -2.71 7.80
N GLY A 117 -9.42 -2.55 6.94
CA GLY A 117 -9.58 -2.72 5.49
C GLY A 117 -10.54 -1.71 4.85
N MET A 118 -10.74 -0.54 5.46
CA MET A 118 -11.81 0.38 5.03
C MET A 118 -11.51 1.04 3.68
N ASP A 119 -10.24 1.22 3.32
CA ASP A 119 -9.85 1.85 2.05
C ASP A 119 -10.01 0.87 0.85
N LEU A 120 -9.89 -0.45 1.08
CA LEU A 120 -10.09 -1.52 0.08
C LEU A 120 -11.26 -2.44 0.44
N ASN A 121 -12.44 -1.85 0.62
CA ASN A 121 -13.68 -2.60 0.83
C ASN A 121 -14.46 -2.72 -0.48
N LEU A 122 -15.25 -3.80 -0.64
CA LEU A 122 -16.17 -3.98 -1.77
C LEU A 122 -17.10 -2.77 -1.93
N ARG A 123 -17.59 -2.21 -0.82
CA ARG A 123 -18.42 -0.98 -0.85
C ARG A 123 -17.68 0.19 -1.49
N THR A 124 -16.40 0.36 -1.14
CA THR A 124 -15.55 1.41 -1.72
C THR A 124 -15.35 1.12 -3.21
N MET A 125 -15.02 -0.11 -3.58
CA MET A 125 -14.88 -0.51 -4.98
C MET A 125 -16.16 -0.25 -5.80
N THR A 126 -17.34 -0.58 -5.28
CA THR A 126 -18.61 -0.27 -5.94
C THR A 126 -18.82 1.23 -6.13
N LYS A 127 -18.46 2.07 -5.14
CA LYS A 127 -18.49 3.53 -5.32
C LYS A 127 -17.60 3.98 -6.48
N TRP A 128 -16.38 3.44 -6.57
CA TRP A 128 -15.45 3.73 -7.68
C TRP A 128 -16.01 3.28 -9.03
N VAL A 129 -16.69 2.13 -9.09
CA VAL A 129 -17.35 1.67 -10.32
C VAL A 129 -18.51 2.58 -10.72
N CYS A 130 -19.37 2.97 -9.77
CA CYS A 130 -20.46 3.93 -10.04
C CYS A 130 -19.91 5.27 -10.55
N GLN A 131 -18.83 5.76 -9.95
CA GLN A 131 -18.15 6.96 -10.39
C GLN A 131 -17.53 6.78 -11.79
N ALA A 132 -16.92 5.63 -12.08
CA ALA A 132 -16.40 5.31 -13.41
C ALA A 132 -17.49 5.33 -14.49
N ILE A 133 -18.71 4.88 -14.18
CA ILE A 133 -19.87 4.96 -15.08
C ILE A 133 -20.25 6.42 -15.35
N LEU A 134 -20.32 7.27 -14.31
CA LEU A 134 -20.64 8.69 -14.49
C LEU A 134 -19.57 9.43 -15.32
N ASP A 135 -18.30 9.14 -15.05
CA ASP A 135 -17.18 9.74 -15.76
C ASP A 135 -17.11 9.25 -17.22
N SER A 136 -17.34 7.95 -17.48
CA SER A 136 -17.36 7.40 -18.84
C SER A 136 -18.53 7.93 -19.68
N LEU A 137 -19.71 8.12 -19.07
CA LEU A 137 -20.83 8.79 -19.73
C LEU A 137 -20.43 10.19 -20.19
N THR A 138 -19.81 10.98 -19.32
CA THR A 138 -19.35 12.33 -19.66
C THR A 138 -18.31 12.29 -20.79
N ILE A 139 -17.32 11.40 -20.68
CA ILE A 139 -16.21 11.29 -21.65
C ILE A 139 -16.70 10.86 -23.04
N PHE A 140 -17.72 10.01 -23.13
CA PHE A 140 -18.26 9.55 -24.42
C PHE A 140 -19.34 10.48 -24.98
N PHE A 141 -20.32 10.87 -24.17
CA PHE A 141 -21.46 11.65 -24.65
C PHE A 141 -21.13 13.11 -24.92
N LEU A 142 -20.15 13.71 -24.23
CA LEU A 142 -19.79 15.11 -24.44
C LEU A 142 -19.15 15.33 -25.83
N PRO A 143 -18.12 14.57 -26.25
CA PRO A 143 -17.65 14.63 -27.64
C PRO A 143 -18.75 14.25 -28.63
N LEU A 144 -19.58 13.24 -28.34
CA LEU A 144 -20.67 12.83 -29.24
C LEU A 144 -21.68 13.97 -29.49
N ALA A 145 -22.07 14.71 -28.45
CA ALA A 145 -22.96 15.87 -28.58
C ALA A 145 -22.30 16.98 -29.43
N ALA A 146 -21.01 17.24 -29.20
CA ALA A 146 -20.26 18.22 -29.98
C ALA A 146 -20.09 17.82 -31.45
N TYR A 147 -20.08 16.53 -31.78
CA TYR A 147 -20.06 16.04 -33.16
C TYR A 147 -21.45 16.02 -33.81
N ARG A 148 -22.52 15.80 -33.04
CA ARG A 148 -23.89 15.72 -33.55
C ARG A 148 -24.41 17.06 -34.09
N ASP A 149 -24.13 18.16 -33.39
CA ASP A 149 -24.67 19.47 -33.73
C ASP A 149 -23.79 20.28 -34.69
N ALA A 150 -22.55 19.84 -34.92
CA ALA A 150 -21.51 20.65 -35.56
C ALA A 150 -21.07 20.15 -36.95
N SER A 151 -22.02 19.69 -37.78
CA SER A 151 -21.75 19.21 -39.15
C SER A 151 -21.00 20.22 -40.03
N THR A 152 -21.00 21.50 -39.66
CA THR A 152 -20.27 22.60 -40.33
C THR A 152 -18.92 22.94 -39.71
N VAL A 153 -18.67 22.61 -38.43
CA VAL A 153 -17.44 23.00 -37.69
C VAL A 153 -16.29 22.04 -37.96
N TRP A 154 -16.60 20.77 -38.16
CA TRP A 154 -15.61 19.76 -38.47
C TRP A 154 -15.29 19.71 -39.97
N ALA A 155 -16.22 20.17 -40.81
CA ALA A 155 -16.09 20.18 -42.26
C ALA A 155 -15.41 21.47 -42.80
N GLU A 156 -14.26 21.88 -42.27
CA GLU A 156 -13.43 22.81 -43.03
C GLU A 156 -12.87 22.10 -44.27
N ARG A 157 -13.15 22.64 -45.45
CA ARG A 157 -12.76 22.13 -46.80
C ARG A 157 -13.53 20.92 -47.34
N GLY A 158 -14.65 20.52 -46.73
CA GLY A 158 -15.53 19.48 -47.29
C GLY A 158 -15.02 18.04 -47.16
N TYR A 159 -14.01 17.79 -46.32
CA TYR A 159 -13.59 16.44 -45.95
C TYR A 159 -14.55 15.86 -44.90
N GLY A 160 -15.05 14.64 -45.14
CA GLY A 160 -15.86 13.92 -44.16
C GLY A 160 -15.03 13.48 -42.95
N ASP A 161 -15.65 13.48 -41.77
CA ASP A 161 -15.00 12.96 -40.56
C ASP A 161 -14.98 11.42 -40.60
N GLY A 162 -13.78 10.85 -40.44
CA GLY A 162 -13.58 9.42 -40.28
C GLY A 162 -13.85 8.96 -38.84
N LEU A 163 -14.15 7.67 -38.67
CA LEU A 163 -14.34 7.04 -37.36
C LEU A 163 -13.17 7.33 -36.40
N TYR A 164 -11.93 7.26 -36.89
CA TYR A 164 -10.74 7.48 -36.08
C TYR A 164 -10.54 8.94 -35.66
N VAL A 165 -11.12 9.92 -36.36
CA VAL A 165 -11.13 11.33 -35.95
C VAL A 165 -11.96 11.49 -34.67
N PHE A 166 -13.17 10.94 -34.68
CA PHE A 166 -14.05 10.90 -33.50
C PHE A 166 -13.43 10.06 -32.38
N GLY A 167 -12.96 8.85 -32.69
CA GLY A 167 -12.36 7.93 -31.72
C GLY A 167 -11.13 8.52 -31.03
N THR A 168 -10.26 9.20 -31.77
CA THR A 168 -9.07 9.87 -31.21
C THR A 168 -9.46 11.07 -30.33
N THR A 169 -10.55 11.77 -30.66
CA THR A 169 -11.08 12.85 -29.81
C THR A 169 -11.57 12.31 -28.47
N VAL A 170 -12.37 11.25 -28.50
CA VAL A 170 -12.85 10.58 -27.28
C VAL A 170 -11.68 10.02 -26.47
N TYR A 171 -10.69 9.42 -27.13
CA TYR A 171 -9.50 8.88 -26.48
C TYR A 171 -8.62 9.96 -25.84
N ALA A 172 -8.40 11.10 -26.52
CA ALA A 172 -7.68 12.22 -25.94
C ALA A 172 -8.41 12.81 -24.72
N GLY A 173 -9.74 12.98 -24.82
CA GLY A 173 -10.57 13.39 -23.68
C GLY A 173 -10.50 12.40 -22.51
N LEU A 174 -10.49 11.09 -22.80
CA LEU A 174 -10.31 10.03 -21.82
C LEU A 174 -8.97 10.14 -21.10
N ILE A 175 -7.85 10.22 -21.85
CA ILE A 175 -6.51 10.35 -21.25
C ILE A 175 -6.42 11.61 -20.39
N MET A 176 -6.89 12.75 -20.89
CA MET A 176 -6.88 14.01 -20.14
C MET A 176 -7.74 13.94 -18.86
N ALA A 177 -8.92 13.33 -18.92
CA ALA A 177 -9.77 13.11 -17.75
C ALA A 177 -9.08 12.21 -16.72
N MET A 178 -8.42 11.14 -17.15
CA MET A 178 -7.68 10.24 -16.27
C MET A 178 -6.46 10.96 -15.63
N MET A 179 -5.73 11.78 -16.37
CA MET A 179 -4.66 12.63 -15.81
C MET A 179 -5.19 13.63 -14.78
N MET A 180 -6.35 14.22 -15.03
CA MET A 180 -6.99 15.13 -14.10
C MET A 180 -7.51 14.40 -12.85
N LYS A 181 -7.94 13.14 -12.99
CA LYS A 181 -8.31 12.28 -11.86
C LYS A 181 -7.12 12.04 -10.93
N VAL A 182 -5.95 11.71 -11.50
CA VAL A 182 -4.68 11.54 -10.78
C VAL A 182 -4.29 12.84 -10.08
N PHE A 183 -4.41 13.97 -10.77
CA PHE A 183 -4.19 15.30 -10.19
C PHE A 183 -5.05 15.52 -8.95
N ASN A 184 -6.35 15.20 -9.00
CA ASN A 184 -7.27 15.35 -7.88
C ASN A 184 -6.99 14.37 -6.72
N MET A 185 -6.44 13.18 -6.99
CA MET A 185 -6.08 12.21 -5.94
C MET A 185 -4.76 12.51 -5.21
N THR A 186 -3.93 13.35 -5.80
CA THR A 186 -2.61 13.70 -5.27
C THR A 186 -2.77 14.63 -4.08
N ASN A 187 -2.23 14.24 -2.92
CA ASN A 187 -2.28 15.06 -1.71
C ASN A 187 -1.06 15.97 -1.59
N THR A 188 0.11 15.48 -1.97
CA THR A 188 1.40 16.20 -1.88
C THR A 188 2.02 16.38 -3.24
N TRP A 189 2.29 17.64 -3.60
CA TRP A 189 2.91 18.01 -4.87
C TRP A 189 4.42 18.14 -4.71
N ASN A 190 5.15 17.21 -5.33
CA ASN A 190 6.60 17.28 -5.46
C ASN A 190 6.99 17.76 -6.87
N TYR A 191 8.21 18.27 -7.01
CA TYR A 191 8.74 18.68 -8.32
C TYR A 191 8.73 17.51 -9.33
N GLN A 192 9.08 16.30 -8.88
CA GLN A 192 9.01 15.10 -9.71
C GLN A 192 7.58 14.82 -10.18
N SER A 193 6.59 14.93 -9.30
CA SER A 193 5.18 14.70 -9.66
C SER A 193 4.72 15.64 -10.77
N TRP A 194 5.11 16.91 -10.72
CA TRP A 194 4.83 17.88 -11.78
C TRP A 194 5.50 17.51 -13.10
N PHE A 195 6.79 17.18 -13.07
CA PHE A 195 7.56 16.83 -14.26
C PHE A 195 6.96 15.66 -15.02
N PHE A 196 6.62 14.57 -14.32
CA PHE A 196 6.05 13.39 -14.97
C PHE A 196 4.58 13.55 -15.36
N TRP A 197 3.82 14.40 -14.68
CA TRP A 197 2.45 14.72 -15.09
C TRP A 197 2.44 15.46 -16.43
N TRP A 198 3.22 16.53 -16.56
CA TRP A 198 3.40 17.23 -17.84
C TRP A 198 4.09 16.36 -18.89
N GLY A 199 5.11 15.59 -18.49
CA GLY A 199 5.82 14.67 -19.37
C GLY A 199 4.89 13.61 -19.97
N SER A 200 3.92 13.11 -19.21
CA SER A 200 2.94 12.14 -19.72
C SER A 200 1.96 12.75 -20.73
N ILE A 201 1.50 14.00 -20.50
CA ILE A 201 0.69 14.74 -21.48
C ILE A 201 1.49 14.97 -22.77
N ALA A 202 2.73 15.44 -22.65
CA ALA A 202 3.61 15.68 -23.79
C ALA A 202 3.91 14.39 -24.56
N LEU A 203 4.15 13.28 -23.84
CA LEU A 203 4.38 11.95 -24.42
C LEU A 203 3.19 11.51 -25.28
N PHE A 204 1.97 11.67 -24.77
CA PHE A 204 0.74 11.32 -25.49
C PHE A 204 0.58 12.09 -26.81
N PHE A 205 0.67 13.43 -26.76
CA PHE A 205 0.52 14.25 -27.98
C PHE A 205 1.67 14.02 -28.98
N SER A 206 2.89 13.84 -28.48
CA SER A 206 4.05 13.53 -29.32
C SER A 206 3.88 12.17 -30.01
N PHE A 207 3.40 11.16 -29.27
CA PHE A 207 3.15 9.83 -29.82
C PHE A 207 2.06 9.87 -30.89
N ILE A 208 0.92 10.49 -30.63
CA ILE A 208 -0.18 10.58 -31.62
C ILE A 208 0.26 11.32 -32.89
N SER A 209 1.01 12.42 -32.73
CA SER A 209 1.52 13.21 -33.85
C SER A 209 2.52 12.42 -34.71
N LEU A 210 3.46 11.73 -34.06
CA LEU A 210 4.45 10.90 -34.74
C LEU A 210 3.79 9.69 -35.42
N TYR A 211 2.87 9.02 -34.73
CA TYR A 211 2.20 7.83 -35.25
C TYR A 211 1.34 8.14 -36.48
N SER A 212 0.65 9.28 -36.49
CA SER A 212 -0.18 9.70 -37.64
C SER A 212 0.61 10.05 -38.90
N LEU A 213 1.92 10.30 -38.78
CA LEU A 213 2.82 10.52 -39.93
C LEU A 213 3.34 9.20 -40.53
N LEU A 214 3.29 8.10 -39.78
CA LEU A 214 3.85 6.81 -40.17
C LEU A 214 2.85 6.00 -41.00
N VAL A 215 2.73 6.32 -42.28
CA VAL A 215 1.86 5.65 -43.26
C VAL A 215 2.03 4.13 -43.26
N SER A 216 3.27 3.64 -43.10
CA SER A 216 3.59 2.21 -43.15
C SER A 216 2.97 1.37 -42.02
N TYR A 217 2.64 1.98 -40.88
CA TYR A 217 2.11 1.27 -39.72
C TYR A 217 0.59 1.41 -39.58
N ALA A 218 -0.01 2.51 -40.04
CA ALA A 218 -1.46 2.67 -40.06
C ALA A 218 -1.92 3.56 -41.21
N TYR A 219 -2.38 2.92 -42.28
CA TYR A 219 -2.94 3.61 -43.44
C TYR A 219 -4.20 4.40 -43.07
N ASP A 220 -5.09 3.81 -42.26
CA ASP A 220 -6.36 4.44 -41.86
C ASP A 220 -6.20 5.58 -40.83
N PHE A 221 -5.03 5.67 -40.19
CA PHE A 221 -4.71 6.71 -39.19
C PHE A 221 -3.86 7.87 -39.75
N TYR A 222 -3.59 7.83 -41.06
CA TYR A 222 -2.74 8.81 -41.71
C TYR A 222 -3.33 10.23 -41.62
N ASN A 223 -2.52 11.20 -41.17
CA ASN A 223 -2.88 12.61 -40.97
C ASN A 223 -4.04 12.93 -40.00
N VAL A 224 -4.67 11.92 -39.38
CA VAL A 224 -5.76 12.11 -38.41
C VAL A 224 -5.35 13.05 -37.28
N ALA A 225 -4.15 12.88 -36.70
CA ALA A 225 -3.69 13.70 -35.58
C ALA A 225 -3.50 15.18 -35.95
N ILE A 226 -2.89 15.43 -37.11
CA ILE A 226 -2.59 16.78 -37.58
C ILE A 226 -3.90 17.51 -37.90
N GLN A 227 -4.85 16.81 -38.51
CA GLN A 227 -6.19 17.35 -38.78
C GLN A 227 -6.92 17.67 -37.47
N LEU A 228 -6.82 16.80 -36.45
CA LEU A 228 -7.45 17.02 -35.15
C LEU A 228 -6.85 18.22 -34.41
N MET A 229 -5.52 18.26 -34.30
CA MET A 229 -4.79 19.30 -33.56
C MET A 229 -4.84 20.67 -34.25
N SER A 230 -5.12 20.71 -35.56
CA SER A 230 -5.34 21.97 -36.28
C SER A 230 -6.71 22.59 -35.99
N ARG A 231 -7.67 21.81 -35.45
CA ARG A 231 -9.05 22.26 -35.19
C ARG A 231 -9.18 22.81 -33.76
N CYS A 232 -9.69 24.03 -33.62
CA CYS A 232 -9.96 24.63 -32.30
C CYS A 232 -11.01 23.84 -31.49
N ALA A 233 -12.01 23.25 -32.18
CA ALA A 233 -13.05 22.44 -31.54
C ALA A 233 -12.49 21.24 -30.77
N PHE A 234 -11.42 20.61 -31.30
CA PHE A 234 -10.74 19.53 -30.61
C PHE A 234 -10.15 19.99 -29.26
N TRP A 235 -9.42 21.11 -29.26
CA TRP A 235 -8.83 21.67 -28.04
C TRP A 235 -9.88 22.06 -27.00
N LEU A 236 -11.02 22.60 -27.43
CA LEU A 236 -12.13 22.91 -26.53
C LEU A 236 -12.70 21.65 -25.88
N ILE A 237 -12.94 20.58 -26.65
CA ILE A 237 -13.48 19.32 -26.12
C ILE A 237 -12.51 18.68 -25.12
N ILE A 238 -11.22 18.58 -25.46
CA ILE A 238 -10.26 17.93 -24.56
C ILE A 238 -10.00 18.71 -23.27
N ILE A 239 -10.34 20.01 -23.22
CA ILE A 239 -10.34 20.82 -21.99
C ILE A 239 -11.68 20.67 -21.26
N GLN A 240 -12.78 20.70 -21.99
CA GLN A 240 -14.12 20.63 -21.40
C GLN A 240 -14.38 19.28 -20.73
N VAL A 241 -13.99 18.17 -21.35
CA VAL A 241 -14.15 16.81 -20.79
C VAL A 241 -13.53 16.68 -19.38
N PRO A 242 -12.23 16.95 -19.15
CA PRO A 242 -11.63 16.87 -17.82
C PRO A 242 -12.18 17.92 -16.86
N CYS A 243 -12.57 19.11 -17.32
CA CYS A 243 -13.21 20.11 -16.45
C CYS A 243 -14.54 19.61 -15.89
N VAL A 244 -15.38 19.00 -16.72
CA VAL A 244 -16.69 18.48 -16.29
C VAL A 244 -16.50 17.30 -15.33
N THR A 245 -15.67 16.31 -15.68
CA THR A 245 -15.41 15.16 -14.78
C THR A 245 -14.78 15.60 -13.45
N TRP A 246 -13.82 16.52 -13.49
CA TRP A 246 -13.22 17.09 -12.28
C TRP A 246 -14.24 17.82 -11.39
N SER A 247 -15.18 18.56 -12.00
CA SER A 247 -16.23 19.26 -11.27
C SER A 247 -17.18 18.28 -10.58
N LEU A 248 -17.60 17.21 -11.27
CA LEU A 248 -18.45 16.16 -10.72
C LEU A 248 -17.76 15.43 -9.57
N ASP A 249 -16.50 15.06 -9.75
CA ASP A 249 -15.68 14.42 -8.73
C ASP A 249 -15.55 15.27 -7.47
N THR A 250 -15.26 16.55 -7.66
CA THR A 250 -15.06 17.47 -6.55
C THR A 250 -16.37 17.74 -5.83
N LEU A 251 -17.48 17.84 -6.56
CA LEU A 251 -18.81 17.97 -5.98
C LEU A 251 -19.17 16.76 -5.11
N ILE A 252 -18.98 15.54 -5.63
CA ILE A 252 -19.25 14.31 -4.88
C ILE A 252 -18.39 14.24 -3.61
N LYS A 253 -17.09 14.53 -3.72
CA LYS A 253 -16.16 14.55 -2.58
C LYS A 253 -16.54 15.62 -1.55
N MET A 254 -16.97 16.80 -2.00
CA MET A 254 -17.40 17.89 -1.13
C MET A 254 -18.67 17.52 -0.37
N LEU A 255 -19.65 16.91 -1.05
CA LEU A 255 -20.87 16.40 -0.42
C LEU A 255 -20.54 15.31 0.60
N GLU A 256 -19.70 14.33 0.25
CA GLU A 256 -19.28 13.28 1.18
C GLU A 256 -18.53 13.86 2.38
N HIS A 257 -17.66 14.85 2.17
CA HIS A 257 -16.96 15.52 3.26
C HIS A 257 -17.92 16.24 4.21
N ASN A 258 -18.89 16.99 3.68
CA ASN A 258 -19.82 17.77 4.49
C ASN A 258 -20.81 16.88 5.28
N PHE A 259 -21.31 15.80 4.68
CA PHE A 259 -22.31 14.94 5.32
C PHE A 259 -21.71 13.78 6.14
N ARG A 260 -20.52 13.28 5.77
CA ARG A 260 -19.86 12.14 6.42
C ARG A 260 -18.33 12.33 6.48
N PRO A 261 -17.83 13.22 7.36
CA PRO A 261 -16.40 13.41 7.51
C PRO A 261 -15.73 12.14 8.04
N THR A 262 -14.68 11.69 7.35
CA THR A 262 -13.86 10.54 7.77
C THR A 262 -12.78 10.99 8.75
N VAL A 263 -12.33 10.11 9.66
CA VAL A 263 -11.21 10.38 10.60
C VAL A 263 -9.96 10.91 9.90
N GLY A 264 -9.68 10.41 8.70
CA GLY A 264 -8.56 10.89 7.87
C GLY A 264 -8.72 12.32 7.36
N HIS A 265 -9.94 12.86 7.23
CA HIS A 265 -10.17 14.25 6.83
C HIS A 265 -9.80 15.21 7.96
N HIS A 266 -10.27 14.94 9.18
CA HIS A 266 -9.90 15.72 10.36
C HIS A 266 -8.40 15.71 10.65
N ALA A 267 -7.73 14.57 10.46
CA ALA A 267 -6.28 14.47 10.59
C ALA A 267 -5.54 15.36 9.57
N ARG A 268 -6.05 15.45 8.33
CA ARG A 268 -5.47 16.31 7.28
C ARG A 268 -5.73 17.79 7.51
N GLU A 269 -6.91 18.15 7.99
CA GLU A 269 -7.25 19.53 8.35
C GLU A 269 -6.32 20.06 9.45
N PHE A 270 -6.03 19.22 10.44
CA PHE A 270 -5.08 19.52 11.51
C PHE A 270 -3.65 19.74 10.98
N ASP A 271 -3.17 18.83 10.13
CA ASP A 271 -1.81 18.90 9.56
C ASP A 271 -1.60 20.13 8.66
N ARG A 272 -2.67 20.61 8.01
CA ARG A 272 -2.66 21.83 7.17
C ARG A 272 -2.84 23.13 7.95
N GLY A 273 -3.01 23.06 9.27
CA GLY A 273 -3.13 24.25 10.12
C GLY A 273 -4.47 24.99 10.01
N PHE A 274 -5.53 24.36 9.48
CA PHE A 274 -6.87 24.93 9.49
C PHE A 274 -7.48 24.81 10.89
N THR A 275 -7.08 25.72 11.78
CA THR A 275 -7.66 25.88 13.11
C THR A 275 -8.96 26.67 13.02
N SER A 276 -10.06 25.99 12.71
CA SER A 276 -11.33 26.36 13.31
C SER A 276 -11.31 25.84 14.76
N ASP A 277 -11.68 26.66 15.75
CA ASP A 277 -11.76 26.25 17.16
C ASP A 277 -12.53 24.91 17.33
N THR A 278 -13.54 24.71 16.50
CA THR A 278 -14.34 23.48 16.40
C THR A 278 -13.54 22.24 16.03
N GLY A 279 -12.54 22.35 15.15
CA GLY A 279 -11.73 21.22 14.67
C GLY A 279 -10.71 20.75 15.70
N GLN A 280 -10.06 21.69 16.40
CA GLN A 280 -9.18 21.38 17.52
C GLN A 280 -9.95 20.80 18.70
N GLN A 281 -11.16 21.30 18.98
CA GLN A 281 -12.01 20.79 20.05
C GLN A 281 -12.47 19.36 19.77
N ARG A 282 -12.90 19.06 18.53
CA ARG A 282 -13.23 17.68 18.10
C ARG A 282 -12.04 16.74 18.16
N LEU A 283 -10.83 17.22 17.84
CA LEU A 283 -9.63 16.40 17.93
C LEU A 283 -9.17 16.18 19.38
N LYS A 284 -9.28 17.19 20.25
CA LYS A 284 -9.07 17.03 21.69
C LYS A 284 -10.06 16.04 22.26
N GLU A 285 -11.36 16.22 22.02
CA GLU A 285 -12.39 15.27 22.41
C GLU A 285 -12.11 13.87 21.86
N PHE A 286 -11.59 13.75 20.64
CA PHE A 286 -11.24 12.46 20.05
C PHE A 286 -9.97 11.84 20.64
N LYS A 287 -8.91 12.63 20.89
CA LYS A 287 -7.70 12.22 21.61
C LYS A 287 -8.05 11.80 23.04
N ASP A 288 -8.96 12.52 23.68
CA ASP A 288 -9.45 12.24 25.03
C ASP A 288 -10.34 11.00 25.05
N ARG A 289 -11.23 10.79 24.06
CA ARG A 289 -11.97 9.54 23.88
C ARG A 289 -11.05 8.36 23.57
N ALA A 290 -10.03 8.56 22.74
CA ALA A 290 -9.03 7.52 22.45
C ALA A 290 -8.26 7.12 23.71
N ARG A 291 -7.81 8.12 24.48
CA ARG A 291 -7.12 7.91 25.74
C ARG A 291 -8.04 7.30 26.80
N ALA A 292 -9.33 7.65 26.80
CA ALA A 292 -10.34 7.07 27.70
C ALA A 292 -10.68 5.62 27.34
N GLU A 293 -10.77 5.28 26.05
CA GLU A 293 -10.92 3.88 25.58
C GLU A 293 -9.67 3.04 25.91
N GLU A 294 -8.47 3.61 25.80
CA GLU A 294 -7.23 2.95 26.21
C GLU A 294 -7.14 2.74 27.74
N LEU A 295 -7.81 3.60 28.53
CA LEU A 295 -7.87 3.47 30.00
C LEU A 295 -9.03 2.59 30.49
N SER A 296 -10.06 2.35 29.65
CA SER A 296 -11.16 1.46 29.99
C SER A 296 -10.79 0.02 29.66
N PRO A 297 -10.74 -0.90 30.64
CA PRO A 297 -10.56 -2.31 30.33
C PRO A 297 -11.81 -2.79 29.57
N THR A 298 -11.66 -3.07 28.27
CA THR A 298 -12.73 -3.71 27.50
C THR A 298 -12.97 -5.12 28.06
N PRO A 299 -14.18 -5.46 28.55
CA PRO A 299 -14.48 -6.82 28.94
C PRO A 299 -14.66 -7.65 27.68
N GLY A 300 -13.67 -8.50 27.39
CA GLY A 300 -13.75 -9.51 26.33
C GLY A 300 -12.78 -9.29 25.17
N SER A 301 -11.52 -9.63 25.39
CA SER A 301 -10.58 -10.19 24.39
C SER A 301 -9.14 -10.10 24.94
N TYR A 302 -8.90 -10.62 26.13
CA TYR A 302 -7.60 -11.13 26.57
C TYR A 302 -7.92 -11.94 27.82
N THR A 303 -7.95 -13.27 27.68
CA THR A 303 -7.78 -14.15 28.83
C THR A 303 -6.51 -13.73 29.55
N ASP A 304 -6.62 -13.57 30.87
CA ASP A 304 -5.57 -13.21 31.81
C ASP A 304 -4.19 -13.70 31.36
N VAL A 305 -3.41 -12.79 30.78
CA VAL A 305 -1.98 -12.84 31.02
C VAL A 305 -1.85 -12.21 32.39
N GLN A 306 -1.90 -13.05 33.43
CA GLN A 306 -1.37 -12.69 34.73
C GLN A 306 -0.07 -11.94 34.49
N GLU A 307 0.03 -10.76 35.08
CA GLU A 307 1.20 -9.90 35.03
C GLU A 307 2.36 -10.69 35.66
N ILE A 308 3.03 -11.53 34.85
CA ILE A 308 4.29 -12.16 35.23
C ILE A 308 5.27 -11.00 35.26
N SER A 309 5.37 -10.37 36.42
CA SER A 309 6.43 -9.44 36.72
C SER A 309 7.74 -10.17 36.42
N GLY A 310 8.39 -9.78 35.32
CA GLY A 310 9.71 -10.28 34.99
C GLY A 310 10.63 -10.07 36.20
N PRO A 311 11.61 -10.97 36.40
CA PRO A 311 12.40 -10.95 37.60
C PRO A 311 13.10 -9.59 37.74
N LYS A 312 12.82 -8.88 38.83
CA LYS A 312 13.47 -7.60 39.13
C LYS A 312 14.92 -7.89 39.52
N ARG A 313 15.85 -7.21 38.85
CA ARG A 313 17.28 -7.31 39.14
C ARG A 313 17.55 -6.55 40.44
N ASP A 314 17.84 -7.29 41.51
CA ASP A 314 18.29 -6.71 42.76
C ASP A 314 19.74 -6.23 42.57
N VAL A 315 19.96 -4.91 42.65
CA VAL A 315 21.23 -4.27 42.22
C VAL A 315 22.38 -4.50 43.22
N THR A 316 22.14 -5.18 44.34
CA THR A 316 23.13 -5.36 45.41
C THR A 316 23.71 -6.76 45.53
N ASN A 317 23.14 -7.78 44.88
CA ASN A 317 23.72 -9.12 44.82
C ASN A 317 23.28 -9.79 43.51
N HIS A 318 24.25 -10.25 42.71
CA HIS A 318 24.05 -10.86 41.39
C HIS A 318 23.30 -12.21 41.38
N LYS A 319 22.17 -12.34 42.11
CA LYS A 319 21.31 -13.53 42.13
C LYS A 319 19.87 -13.17 41.78
N TRP A 320 19.30 -13.94 40.86
CA TRP A 320 17.90 -13.89 40.50
C TRP A 320 17.06 -14.60 41.57
N LYS A 321 16.08 -13.92 42.16
CA LYS A 321 15.07 -14.55 43.04
C LYS A 321 13.76 -14.70 42.28
N MET A 322 13.28 -15.93 42.14
CA MET A 322 11.90 -16.21 41.69
C MET A 322 10.94 -16.06 42.86
N GLY A 323 9.72 -15.59 42.58
CA GLY A 323 8.68 -15.46 43.59
C GLY A 323 8.09 -16.82 43.99
N PRO A 324 7.51 -16.91 45.20
CA PRO A 324 6.90 -18.15 45.71
C PRO A 324 5.73 -18.66 44.85
N GLU A 325 5.03 -17.77 44.15
CA GLU A 325 3.94 -18.15 43.23
C GLU A 325 4.46 -18.76 41.93
N THR A 326 5.62 -18.32 41.45
CA THR A 326 6.27 -18.86 40.24
C THR A 326 6.81 -20.26 40.49
N LEU A 327 7.33 -20.51 41.70
CA LEU A 327 7.75 -21.84 42.15
C LEU A 327 6.57 -22.81 42.31
N ARG A 328 5.41 -22.32 42.76
CA ARG A 328 4.17 -23.10 42.83
C ARG A 328 3.69 -23.53 41.45
N ALA A 329 3.64 -22.61 40.49
CA ALA A 329 3.24 -22.89 39.11
C ALA A 329 4.20 -23.86 38.40
N LEU A 330 5.50 -23.82 38.70
CA LEU A 330 6.48 -24.79 38.20
C LEU A 330 6.31 -26.19 38.81
N SER A 331 5.87 -26.28 40.08
CA SER A 331 5.64 -27.57 40.77
C SER A 331 4.38 -28.30 40.31
N GLU A 332 3.37 -27.57 39.84
CA GLU A 332 2.09 -28.14 39.39
C GLU A 332 2.16 -28.77 37.99
N GLY A 333 3.24 -28.53 37.23
CA GLY A 333 3.42 -28.98 35.85
C GLY A 333 4.52 -30.01 35.59
N MET A 334 5.25 -30.48 36.61
CA MET A 334 6.44 -31.33 36.43
C MET A 334 6.35 -32.68 37.15
N ASN A 335 6.93 -33.72 36.55
CA ASN A 335 6.93 -35.07 37.11
C ASN A 335 7.89 -35.17 38.31
N PRO A 336 7.64 -36.06 39.31
CA PRO A 336 8.43 -36.14 40.55
C PRO A 336 9.94 -36.38 40.34
N GLY A 337 10.33 -37.01 39.22
CA GLY A 337 11.73 -37.26 38.88
C GLY A 337 12.49 -36.04 38.37
N GLU A 338 11.81 -35.04 37.81
CA GLU A 338 12.42 -33.79 37.31
C GLU A 338 12.65 -32.78 38.45
N LEU A 339 11.83 -32.85 39.51
CA LEU A 339 12.03 -32.06 40.73
C LEU A 339 13.31 -32.46 41.49
N ALA A 340 13.65 -33.75 41.45
CA ALA A 340 14.81 -34.31 42.15
C ALA A 340 16.14 -33.97 41.45
N SER A 341 16.16 -33.87 40.12
CA SER A 341 17.35 -33.50 39.35
C SER A 341 17.69 -32.00 39.42
N MET A 342 16.72 -31.16 39.78
CA MET A 342 16.90 -29.72 39.99
C MET A 342 17.22 -29.32 41.44
N GLY A 343 17.26 -30.27 42.39
CA GLY A 343 17.63 -29.99 43.78
C GLY A 343 16.62 -29.11 44.55
N ILE A 344 15.34 -29.11 44.16
CA ILE A 344 14.31 -28.21 44.73
C ILE A 344 13.65 -28.80 46.00
N THR A 345 14.00 -30.02 46.40
CA THR A 345 13.30 -30.74 47.48
C THR A 345 13.70 -30.40 48.91
N GLU A 346 14.75 -29.61 49.17
CA GLU A 346 15.19 -29.32 50.56
C GLU A 346 14.69 -27.97 51.12
N GLY A 347 13.73 -27.31 50.47
CA GLY A 347 13.22 -26.00 50.90
C GLY A 347 11.89 -25.99 51.65
N ILE A 348 11.27 -27.16 51.89
CA ILE A 348 9.91 -27.24 52.45
C ILE A 348 9.86 -28.23 53.61
N THR A 349 10.70 -28.04 54.64
CA THR A 349 10.38 -28.42 56.03
C THR A 349 11.46 -27.87 56.97
N GLU A 350 10.97 -27.17 57.99
CA GLU A 350 11.62 -26.88 59.28
C GLU A 350 12.73 -25.83 59.34
N GLY A 351 12.45 -24.79 60.15
CA GLY A 351 13.45 -23.85 60.62
C GLY A 351 14.29 -24.46 61.75
N SER A 352 15.60 -24.27 61.66
CA SER A 352 16.54 -24.33 62.78
C SER A 352 17.92 -23.89 62.29
N ASP A 353 18.64 -23.18 63.15
CA ASP A 353 20.00 -22.69 62.97
C ASP A 353 20.99 -23.79 62.56
N ALA A 354 21.77 -23.57 61.48
CA ALA A 354 23.15 -24.05 61.31
C ALA A 354 23.77 -23.55 59.99
N VAL A 355 24.97 -22.98 60.06
CA VAL A 355 25.89 -22.81 58.92
C VAL A 355 26.70 -24.10 58.78
N PRO A 356 26.90 -24.65 57.56
CA PRO A 356 28.27 -24.93 57.15
C PRO A 356 28.61 -24.72 55.65
N ASN A 357 29.90 -24.45 55.43
CA ASN A 357 30.64 -24.49 54.18
C ASN A 357 30.55 -25.85 53.44
N ARG A 358 30.51 -25.86 52.10
CA ARG A 358 31.57 -26.44 51.23
C ARG A 358 31.30 -26.35 49.73
N SER A 359 32.41 -26.50 49.02
CA SER A 359 32.78 -26.36 47.62
C SER A 359 32.45 -27.54 46.69
N SER A 360 32.45 -27.24 45.38
CA SER A 360 32.78 -28.07 44.20
C SER A 360 31.84 -29.20 43.73
N PHE A 361 31.74 -29.35 42.39
CA PHE A 361 31.46 -30.52 41.52
C PHE A 361 30.44 -30.13 40.42
N ALA A 362 30.82 -29.76 39.19
CA ALA A 362 31.50 -30.45 38.08
C ALA A 362 30.59 -31.35 37.23
N PHE A 363 30.67 -31.13 35.91
CA PHE A 363 30.08 -31.85 34.77
C PHE A 363 30.25 -33.38 34.85
N ASP A 364 29.21 -34.14 34.51
CA ASP A 364 29.22 -35.17 33.43
C ASP A 364 27.97 -36.07 33.45
N HIS A 365 27.55 -36.45 32.24
CA HIS A 365 26.75 -37.62 31.83
C HIS A 365 25.40 -37.36 31.12
N VAL A 366 25.49 -37.41 29.79
CA VAL A 366 24.45 -37.83 28.84
C VAL A 366 24.68 -39.31 28.55
N THR A 367 23.68 -40.19 28.75
CA THR A 367 23.30 -41.30 27.84
C THR A 367 22.19 -42.17 28.46
N ALA A 368 21.13 -42.41 27.68
CA ALA A 368 20.33 -43.65 27.58
C ALA A 368 18.81 -43.36 27.49
N ALA A 369 18.30 -43.20 26.26
CA ALA A 369 16.96 -43.67 25.87
C ALA A 369 16.77 -43.45 24.35
N PHE A 370 17.28 -44.38 23.54
CA PHE A 370 16.76 -44.62 22.19
C PHE A 370 16.29 -46.07 22.10
N GLY A 371 15.03 -46.26 21.71
CA GLY A 371 14.47 -47.52 21.22
C GLY A 371 14.15 -47.40 19.71
N PRO A 372 14.09 -48.51 18.96
CA PRO A 372 14.58 -48.57 17.58
C PRO A 372 13.47 -48.54 16.51
N GLY A 373 13.78 -48.00 15.32
CA GLY A 373 12.96 -48.22 14.12
C GLY A 373 13.30 -47.27 12.96
N ALA A 374 13.59 -47.86 11.79
CA ALA A 374 13.75 -47.25 10.47
C ALA A 374 15.09 -46.57 10.13
N SER A 375 16.05 -47.43 9.75
CA SER A 375 17.20 -47.15 8.90
C SER A 375 16.79 -46.94 7.44
N THR A 376 16.93 -45.73 6.89
CA THR A 376 17.19 -45.36 5.48
C THR A 376 16.84 -43.89 5.29
N THR A 377 17.83 -43.00 5.17
CA THR A 377 17.73 -41.61 4.58
C THR A 377 18.97 -40.74 4.88
N GLN A 378 19.93 -41.18 5.70
CA GLN A 378 21.07 -40.34 6.08
C GLN A 378 22.21 -40.24 5.04
N GLU A 379 22.22 -41.11 4.03
CA GLU A 379 23.24 -41.11 2.96
C GLU A 379 22.87 -40.25 1.74
N GLU A 380 21.58 -40.03 1.46
CA GLU A 380 21.14 -39.11 0.38
C GLU A 380 21.22 -37.64 0.80
N LEU A 381 21.10 -37.33 2.10
CA LEU A 381 21.23 -35.96 2.64
C LEU A 381 22.69 -35.47 2.75
N ARG A 382 23.68 -36.38 2.76
CA ARG A 382 25.10 -36.00 2.76
C ARG A 382 25.62 -35.59 1.38
N ASN A 383 25.07 -36.17 0.31
CA ASN A 383 25.49 -35.85 -1.05
C ASN A 383 24.87 -34.54 -1.57
N LEU A 384 23.71 -34.13 -1.05
CA LEU A 384 23.08 -32.83 -1.43
C LEU A 384 23.73 -31.61 -0.76
N VAL A 385 24.45 -31.79 0.35
CA VAL A 385 25.15 -30.70 1.07
C VAL A 385 26.57 -30.46 0.56
N ALA A 386 27.15 -31.43 -0.16
CA ALA A 386 28.48 -31.30 -0.75
C ALA A 386 28.52 -30.49 -2.06
N GLU A 387 27.38 -30.33 -2.75
CA GLU A 387 27.31 -29.67 -4.06
C GLU A 387 26.97 -28.16 -3.98
N VAL A 388 26.56 -27.65 -2.81
CA VAL A 388 26.26 -26.21 -2.59
C VAL A 388 27.45 -25.45 -1.95
N SER A 389 28.51 -26.16 -1.55
CA SER A 389 29.67 -25.58 -0.86
C SER A 389 30.83 -25.16 -1.79
N MET A 390 30.68 -25.25 -3.12
CA MET A 390 31.80 -25.03 -4.07
C MET A 390 31.70 -23.79 -4.98
N ASP A 391 30.73 -22.89 -4.79
CA ASP A 391 30.58 -21.69 -5.64
C ASP A 391 30.68 -20.33 -4.91
N ALA A 392 31.13 -20.31 -3.64
CA ALA A 392 31.24 -19.08 -2.85
C ALA A 392 32.67 -18.60 -2.56
N ASP A 393 33.70 -19.25 -3.12
CA ASP A 393 35.12 -18.87 -2.95
C ASP A 393 35.69 -18.05 -4.12
N GLY A 394 34.82 -17.38 -4.89
CA GLY A 394 35.19 -16.66 -6.12
C GLY A 394 35.07 -15.13 -6.10
N CYS A 395 34.79 -14.46 -4.97
CA CYS A 395 34.52 -13.02 -5.01
C CYS A 395 35.12 -12.21 -3.85
N CYS A 396 36.42 -12.35 -3.60
CA CYS A 396 37.19 -11.44 -2.75
C CYS A 396 38.65 -11.31 -3.22
N ARG A 397 38.88 -10.80 -4.44
CA ARG A 397 40.16 -10.20 -4.87
C ARG A 397 39.95 -9.13 -5.95
N GLY A 398 40.53 -7.93 -5.74
CA GLY A 398 40.82 -6.92 -6.78
C GLY A 398 39.97 -5.64 -6.70
N SER A 399 40.50 -4.55 -6.13
CA SER A 399 41.15 -3.41 -6.84
C SER A 399 40.12 -2.42 -7.41
N ALA A 400 39.93 -1.22 -6.84
CA ALA A 400 40.75 -0.03 -7.04
C ALA A 400 40.93 0.39 -8.52
N VAL A 401 40.57 1.65 -8.78
CA VAL A 401 40.79 2.51 -9.97
C VAL A 401 39.73 2.44 -11.09
N ALA A 402 38.83 3.42 -11.11
CA ALA A 402 38.68 4.47 -12.14
C ALA A 402 37.52 5.40 -11.78
#